data_AF-A0A5J4QBJ5-F1
#
_entry.id   AF-A0A5J4QBJ5-F1
#
_cell.length_a   1.000
_cell.length_b   1.000
_cell.length_c   1.000
_cell.angle_alpha   90.00
_cell.angle_beta   90.00
_cell.angle_gamma   90.00
#
_symmetry.space_group_name_H-M   'P 1'
#
loop_
_entity.id
_entity.type
_entity.pdbx_description
1 polymer ?
#
loop_
_entity_poly.entity_id
_entity_poly.type
_entity_poly.pdbx_seq_one_letter_code
_entity_poly.pdbx_strand_id
1 'polypeptide(L)'
;MKKTLIPAIVAIYFLTGVALNAQTWHDANRFMESNLNGTARFVGMGGAMGALGGDISTIGTNPAGIGIYRSNEAMFSFGFVKTGSQSTFNNTTRDTGNSHGSFDNIGFVLSNKIGNLTPLKHVNFGFNYRKLKSFTKNVAARGHTSVSQTQQFASMVNKNPEYYGEFLSQEDLMSADAFQLNYVPWLGAMAYEANLITFDENNRRYSPYLLEDNTVFSEYSAEERGGVDSYDINVSFNFYNRLYLGATLGAY
;
A
#
# COMPACT_ATOMS: atom_id res chain seq x y z
N MET A 1 4.68 14.87 44.47
CA MET A 1 3.73 14.82 43.34
C MET A 1 4.37 14.29 42.03
N LYS A 2 5.18 13.22 42.07
CA LYS A 2 5.87 12.69 40.85
C LYS A 2 5.58 11.20 40.58
N LYS A 3 4.86 10.50 41.47
CA LYS A 3 4.64 9.04 41.37
C LYS A 3 3.39 8.65 40.58
N THR A 4 2.49 9.58 40.29
CA THR A 4 1.24 9.35 39.55
C THR A 4 1.35 9.64 38.05
N LEU A 5 2.46 10.24 37.58
CA LEU A 5 2.64 10.57 36.16
C LEU A 5 2.97 9.34 35.30
N ILE A 6 3.75 8.40 35.85
CA ILE A 6 4.16 7.16 35.16
C ILE A 6 2.97 6.23 34.87
N PRO A 7 2.07 5.93 35.83
CA PRO A 7 0.89 5.11 35.52
C PRO A 7 -0.08 5.81 34.57
N ALA A 8 -0.13 7.15 34.55
CA ALA A 8 -0.97 7.90 33.62
C ALA A 8 -0.46 7.83 32.17
N ILE A 9 0.85 7.85 31.94
CA ILE A 9 1.45 7.70 30.60
C ILE A 9 1.28 6.28 30.07
N VAL A 10 1.42 5.26 30.93
CA VAL A 10 1.18 3.86 30.58
C VAL A 10 -0.32 3.61 30.27
N ALA A 11 -1.23 4.23 31.02
CA ALA A 11 -2.66 4.15 30.76
C ALA A 11 -3.06 4.83 29.42
N ILE A 12 -2.45 5.98 29.10
CA ILE A 12 -2.68 6.67 27.81
C ILE A 12 -2.21 5.82 26.62
N TYR A 13 -1.06 5.13 26.74
CA TYR A 13 -0.58 4.20 25.71
C TYR A 13 -1.47 2.97 25.53
N PHE A 14 -2.11 2.49 26.61
CA PHE A 14 -3.06 1.36 26.54
C PHE A 14 -4.43 1.76 25.98
N LEU A 15 -4.88 3.00 26.20
CA LEU A 15 -6.19 3.49 25.75
C LEU A 15 -6.25 3.88 24.27
N THR A 16 -5.11 4.12 23.62
CA THR A 16 -5.06 4.36 22.16
C THR A 16 -5.00 3.08 21.32
N GLY A 17 -5.03 1.90 21.95
CA GLY A 17 -4.78 0.61 21.31
C GLY A 17 -5.96 -0.06 20.60
N VAL A 18 -7.16 0.54 20.56
CA VAL A 18 -8.35 -0.16 20.03
C VAL A 18 -9.12 0.69 19.01
N ALA A 19 -8.43 1.00 17.92
CA ALA A 19 -9.07 1.21 16.62
C ALA A 19 -8.26 0.44 15.58
N LEU A 20 -8.12 -0.86 15.78
CA LEU A 20 -7.61 -1.77 14.76
C LEU A 20 -8.69 -1.88 13.68
N ASN A 21 -8.67 -0.91 12.78
CA ASN A 21 -9.30 -1.01 11.47
C ASN A 21 -8.86 -2.34 10.84
N ALA A 22 -9.79 -3.05 10.23
CA ALA A 22 -9.63 -4.41 9.71
C ALA A 22 -8.40 -4.57 8.80
N GLN A 23 -7.23 -4.84 9.38
CA GLN A 23 -6.05 -5.27 8.64
C GLN A 23 -6.23 -6.74 8.34
N THR A 24 -6.22 -7.08 7.06
CA THR A 24 -6.27 -8.47 6.66
C THR A 24 -4.92 -9.13 6.91
N TRP A 25 -4.88 -10.45 7.05
CA TRP A 25 -3.62 -11.18 7.14
C TRP A 25 -2.73 -10.95 5.89
N HIS A 26 -3.35 -10.64 4.75
CA HIS A 26 -2.66 -10.22 3.53
C HIS A 26 -1.91 -8.90 3.71
N ASP A 27 -2.47 -7.94 4.44
CA ASP A 27 -1.82 -6.66 4.72
C ASP A 27 -0.61 -6.85 5.64
N ALA A 28 -0.74 -7.69 6.67
CA ALA A 28 0.39 -8.04 7.54
C ALA A 28 1.54 -8.69 6.75
N ASN A 29 1.23 -9.67 5.89
CA ASN A 29 2.24 -10.30 5.03
C ASN A 29 2.92 -9.28 4.09
N ARG A 30 2.14 -8.33 3.55
CA ARG A 30 2.68 -7.24 2.72
C ARG A 30 3.63 -6.32 3.48
N PHE A 31 3.49 -6.12 4.78
CA PHE A 31 4.45 -5.32 5.56
C PHE A 31 5.67 -6.13 6.01
N MET A 32 5.49 -7.43 6.28
CA MET A 32 6.57 -8.30 6.77
C MET A 32 7.61 -8.67 5.71
N GLU A 33 7.21 -8.75 4.45
CA GLU A 33 8.11 -9.13 3.37
C GLU A 33 9.12 -8.00 3.05
N SER A 34 10.40 -8.30 3.24
CA SER A 34 11.52 -7.37 3.00
C SER A 34 11.96 -7.39 1.54
N ASN A 35 11.91 -6.25 0.88
CA ASN A 35 12.49 -6.09 -0.46
C ASN A 35 13.98 -5.73 -0.37
N LEU A 36 14.78 -6.23 -1.31
CA LEU A 36 16.18 -5.85 -1.42
C LEU A 36 16.30 -4.45 -2.04
N ASN A 37 16.41 -3.44 -1.19
CA ASN A 37 16.55 -2.03 -1.58
C ASN A 37 17.71 -1.36 -0.83
N GLY A 38 18.40 -0.43 -1.50
CA GLY A 38 19.57 0.28 -0.96
C GLY A 38 20.41 0.91 -2.06
N THR A 39 21.70 1.12 -1.81
CA THR A 39 22.64 1.53 -2.85
C THR A 39 22.77 0.46 -3.94
N ALA A 40 23.11 0.87 -5.17
CA ALA A 40 23.41 -0.06 -6.25
C ALA A 40 24.48 -1.09 -5.87
N ARG A 41 25.44 -0.71 -5.01
CA ARG A 41 26.44 -1.62 -4.44
C ARG A 41 25.78 -2.67 -3.57
N PHE A 42 24.97 -2.26 -2.59
CA PHE A 42 24.27 -3.16 -1.67
C PHE A 42 23.35 -4.14 -2.40
N VAL A 43 22.55 -3.64 -3.34
CA VAL A 43 21.65 -4.46 -4.17
C VAL A 43 22.45 -5.37 -5.11
N GLY A 44 23.53 -4.90 -5.71
CA GLY A 44 24.38 -5.66 -6.63
C GLY A 44 25.07 -6.88 -6.00
N MET A 45 25.25 -6.90 -4.68
CA MET A 45 25.74 -8.09 -3.96
C MET A 45 24.62 -8.87 -3.27
N GLY A 46 23.36 -8.64 -3.64
CA GLY A 46 22.22 -9.37 -3.10
C GLY A 46 21.90 -9.03 -1.64
N GLY A 47 22.32 -7.87 -1.13
CA GLY A 47 22.09 -7.47 0.27
C GLY A 47 23.05 -8.12 1.27
N ALA A 48 24.06 -8.85 0.79
CA ALA A 48 25.04 -9.54 1.64
C ALA A 48 26.00 -8.61 2.40
N MET A 49 25.87 -7.29 2.29
CA MET A 49 26.84 -6.34 2.86
C MET A 49 26.72 -6.11 4.37
N GLY A 50 25.74 -6.71 5.05
CA GLY A 50 25.59 -6.58 6.50
C GLY A 50 26.83 -6.96 7.31
N ALA A 51 27.61 -7.95 6.85
CA ALA A 51 28.81 -8.40 7.56
C ALA A 51 30.07 -7.57 7.25
N LEU A 52 30.15 -6.94 6.09
CA LEU A 52 31.36 -6.24 5.63
C LEU A 52 31.38 -4.76 6.05
N GLY A 53 30.21 -4.13 6.19
CA GLY A 53 30.07 -2.69 6.44
C GLY A 53 30.63 -1.84 5.29
N GLY A 54 30.86 -0.54 5.55
CA GLY A 54 31.42 0.36 4.53
C GLY A 54 30.47 0.72 3.37
N ASP A 55 29.18 0.44 3.52
CA ASP A 55 28.11 0.95 2.66
C ASP A 55 26.98 1.49 3.54
N ILE A 56 26.42 2.63 3.16
CA ILE A 56 25.43 3.34 3.98
C ILE A 56 24.12 2.56 4.13
N SER A 57 23.80 1.64 3.21
CA SER A 57 22.61 0.78 3.30
C SER A 57 22.70 -0.19 4.48
N THR A 58 23.91 -0.44 5.00
CA THR A 58 24.14 -1.29 6.18
C THR A 58 23.84 -0.58 7.49
N ILE A 59 23.56 0.73 7.48
CA ILE A 59 23.29 1.54 8.68
C ILE A 59 22.23 0.93 9.61
N GLY A 60 21.16 0.35 9.06
CA GLY A 60 20.08 -0.27 9.82
C GLY A 60 20.34 -1.72 10.24
N THR A 61 21.14 -2.47 9.47
CA THR A 61 21.41 -3.90 9.74
C THR A 61 22.69 -4.12 10.56
N ASN A 62 23.70 -3.29 10.35
CA ASN A 62 24.96 -3.27 11.08
C ASN A 62 25.41 -1.81 11.36
N PRO A 63 24.91 -1.19 12.44
CA PRO A 63 25.27 0.17 12.84
C PRO A 63 26.76 0.41 13.02
N ALA A 64 27.53 -0.61 13.42
CA ALA A 64 28.98 -0.52 13.60
C ALA A 64 29.74 -0.44 12.25
N GLY A 65 29.12 -0.90 11.16
CA GLY A 65 29.69 -0.85 9.81
C GLY A 65 29.97 0.58 9.32
N ILE A 66 29.25 1.58 9.84
CA ILE A 66 29.51 3.00 9.55
C ILE A 66 30.83 3.47 10.19
N GLY A 67 31.30 2.83 11.27
CA GLY A 67 32.57 3.14 11.92
C GLY A 67 33.81 2.82 11.07
N ILE A 68 33.63 2.09 9.96
CA ILE A 68 34.69 1.72 9.00
C ILE A 68 35.07 2.91 8.11
N TYR A 69 34.14 3.84 7.86
CA TYR A 69 34.38 5.02 7.06
C TYR A 69 35.54 5.84 7.60
N ARG A 70 36.40 6.33 6.70
CA ARG A 70 37.63 7.09 6.99
C ARG A 70 37.59 8.53 6.49
N SER A 71 36.60 8.85 5.68
CA SER A 71 36.41 10.14 5.04
C SER A 71 34.93 10.46 4.96
N ASN A 72 34.62 11.73 4.72
CA ASN A 72 33.25 12.15 4.45
C ASN A 72 32.82 11.60 3.08
N GLU A 73 31.64 11.01 3.01
CA GLU A 73 31.08 10.45 1.78
C GLU A 73 29.60 10.82 1.66
N ALA A 74 29.15 11.10 0.44
CA ALA A 74 27.75 11.26 0.11
C ALA A 74 27.39 10.22 -0.95
N MET A 75 26.23 9.59 -0.79
CA MET A 75 25.76 8.50 -1.61
C MET A 75 24.34 8.80 -2.11
N PHE A 76 24.11 8.54 -3.38
CA PHE A 76 22.79 8.61 -4.00
C PHE A 76 22.62 7.40 -4.92
N SER A 77 21.42 6.83 -4.97
CA SER A 77 21.11 5.66 -5.79
C SER A 77 19.75 5.81 -6.44
N PHE A 78 19.73 5.57 -7.74
CA PHE A 78 18.51 5.49 -8.55
C PHE A 78 18.33 4.06 -9.02
N GLY A 79 17.07 3.63 -9.08
CA GLY A 79 16.69 2.32 -9.56
C GLY A 79 15.59 2.38 -10.61
N PHE A 80 15.35 1.23 -11.23
CA PHE A 80 14.26 1.02 -12.15
C PHE A 80 13.44 -0.17 -11.67
N VAL A 81 12.16 0.05 -11.41
CA VAL A 81 11.26 -0.96 -10.88
C VAL A 81 10.28 -1.37 -11.97
N LYS A 82 10.14 -2.68 -12.18
CA LYS A 82 9.14 -3.27 -13.06
C LYS A 82 8.23 -4.16 -12.23
N THR A 83 6.98 -3.77 -12.09
CA THR A 83 5.94 -4.53 -11.40
C THR A 83 5.02 -5.16 -12.43
N GLY A 84 4.74 -6.45 -12.31
CA GLY A 84 3.76 -7.17 -13.15
C GLY A 84 2.62 -7.73 -12.31
N SER A 85 1.41 -7.71 -12.86
CA SER A 85 0.26 -8.43 -12.32
C SER A 85 -0.45 -9.17 -13.44
N GLN A 86 -0.81 -10.42 -13.17
CA GLN A 86 -1.67 -11.22 -14.02
C GLN A 86 -3.06 -11.24 -13.40
N SER A 87 -4.09 -11.06 -14.21
CA SER A 87 -5.48 -11.25 -13.78
C SER A 87 -6.21 -12.14 -14.78
N THR A 88 -7.15 -12.93 -14.28
CA THR A 88 -8.01 -13.78 -15.11
C THR A 88 -9.45 -13.43 -14.81
N PHE A 89 -10.20 -13.04 -15.85
CA PHE A 89 -11.62 -12.75 -15.76
C PHE A 89 -12.36 -13.40 -16.93
N ASN A 90 -13.36 -14.23 -16.62
CA ASN A 90 -14.15 -15.00 -17.58
C ASN A 90 -13.31 -15.66 -18.69
N ASN A 91 -12.38 -16.54 -18.31
CA ASN A 91 -11.41 -17.24 -19.19
C ASN A 91 -10.49 -16.34 -20.02
N THR A 92 -10.50 -15.02 -19.79
CA THR A 92 -9.58 -14.06 -20.42
C THR A 92 -8.49 -13.71 -19.42
N THR A 93 -7.25 -14.07 -19.74
CA THR A 93 -6.07 -13.74 -18.94
C THR A 93 -5.43 -12.46 -19.47
N ARG A 94 -5.10 -11.53 -18.57
CA ARG A 94 -4.44 -10.26 -18.89
C ARG A 94 -3.25 -10.01 -17.99
N ASP A 95 -2.11 -9.79 -18.63
CA ASP A 95 -0.91 -9.27 -17.96
C ASP A 95 -0.90 -7.74 -18.01
N THR A 96 -0.70 -7.13 -16.85
CA THR A 96 -0.54 -5.69 -16.67
C THR A 96 0.84 -5.44 -16.11
N GLY A 97 1.66 -4.66 -16.82
CA GLY A 97 2.99 -4.26 -16.39
C GLY A 97 3.05 -2.76 -16.14
N ASN A 98 3.71 -2.36 -15.07
CA ASN A 98 4.11 -0.98 -14.83
C ASN A 98 5.62 -0.91 -14.63
N SER A 99 6.25 0.05 -15.29
CA SER A 99 7.69 0.30 -15.22
C SER A 99 7.90 1.75 -14.87
N HIS A 100 8.62 2.02 -13.79
CA HIS A 100 8.89 3.38 -13.37
C HIS A 100 10.28 3.50 -12.76
N GLY A 101 10.86 4.70 -12.87
CA GLY A 101 12.05 5.05 -12.10
C GLY A 101 11.74 5.06 -10.61
N SER A 102 12.74 4.77 -9.80
CA SER A 102 12.67 4.89 -8.35
C SER A 102 13.91 5.59 -7.82
N PHE A 103 13.69 6.43 -6.82
CA PHE A 103 14.77 6.95 -5.99
C PHE A 103 14.87 6.06 -4.76
N ASP A 104 15.96 5.31 -4.65
CA ASP A 104 16.03 4.18 -3.73
C ASP A 104 16.81 4.54 -2.47
N ASN A 105 17.84 5.40 -2.58
CA ASN A 105 18.68 5.74 -1.45
C ASN A 105 19.33 7.12 -1.60
N ILE A 106 19.35 7.90 -0.52
CA ILE A 106 20.25 9.04 -0.36
C ILE A 106 20.80 9.06 1.06
N GLY A 107 22.08 9.35 1.20
CA GLY A 107 22.61 9.57 2.52
C GLY A 107 24.04 10.06 2.50
N PHE A 108 24.56 10.31 3.69
CA PHE A 108 25.93 10.76 3.87
C PHE A 108 26.51 10.20 5.15
N VAL A 109 27.84 10.11 5.16
CA VAL A 109 28.64 9.79 6.34
C VAL A 109 29.64 10.91 6.55
N LEU A 110 29.66 11.47 7.76
CA LEU A 110 30.68 12.40 8.22
C LEU A 110 31.63 11.65 9.13
N SER A 111 32.90 11.52 8.72
CA SER A 111 33.93 10.80 9.45
C SER A 111 34.90 11.78 10.08
N ASN A 112 34.80 11.96 11.41
CA ASN A 112 35.69 12.82 12.17
C ASN A 112 36.82 12.01 12.80
N LYS A 113 38.06 12.29 12.39
CA LYS A 113 39.25 11.67 12.97
C LYS A 113 39.62 12.37 14.27
N ILE A 114 39.63 11.62 15.37
CA ILE A 114 39.96 12.15 16.71
C ILE A 114 41.46 12.25 16.91
N GLY A 115 42.21 11.20 16.54
CA GLY A 115 43.65 11.19 16.74
C GLY A 115 44.31 9.84 16.49
N ASN A 116 45.62 9.87 16.21
CA ASN A 116 46.42 8.66 16.01
C ASN A 116 46.95 8.05 17.32
N LEU A 117 47.01 8.83 18.40
CA LEU A 117 47.54 8.39 19.71
C LEU A 117 46.44 7.94 20.69
N THR A 118 45.17 8.24 20.38
CA THR A 118 44.01 7.88 21.20
C THR A 118 43.49 6.47 20.90
N PRO A 119 42.88 5.78 21.87
CA PRO A 119 42.11 4.55 21.63
C PRO A 119 41.02 4.73 20.59
N LEU A 120 40.24 5.81 20.72
CA LEU A 120 39.22 6.22 19.76
C LEU A 120 39.88 6.92 18.58
N LYS A 121 39.81 6.30 17.40
CA LYS A 121 40.40 6.82 16.15
C LYS A 121 39.44 7.71 15.39
N HIS A 122 38.18 7.29 15.25
CA HIS A 122 37.15 7.99 14.47
C HIS A 122 35.82 7.98 15.20
N VAL A 123 35.07 9.08 15.00
CA VAL A 123 33.66 9.19 15.32
C VAL A 123 32.94 9.53 14.03
N ASN A 124 32.01 8.66 13.64
CA ASN A 124 31.30 8.77 12.39
C ASN A 124 29.83 9.06 12.67
N PHE A 125 29.28 10.01 11.93
CA PHE A 125 27.86 10.31 11.92
C PHE A 125 27.30 9.95 10.55
N GLY A 126 26.26 9.12 10.52
CA GLY A 126 25.60 8.70 9.29
C GLY A 126 24.15 9.14 9.26
N PHE A 127 23.68 9.54 8.09
CA PHE A 127 22.26 9.70 7.80
C PHE A 127 21.93 8.97 6.51
N ASN A 128 20.89 8.16 6.53
CA ASN A 128 20.41 7.47 5.35
C ASN A 128 18.90 7.56 5.22
N TYR A 129 18.44 7.98 4.06
CA TYR A 129 17.09 7.73 3.58
C TYR A 129 17.14 6.56 2.61
N ARG A 130 16.22 5.61 2.78
CA ARG A 130 15.99 4.54 1.80
C ARG A 130 14.51 4.25 1.65
N LYS A 131 14.09 3.94 0.42
CA LYS A 131 12.76 3.37 0.17
C LYS A 131 12.80 1.87 0.48
N LEU A 132 12.19 1.44 1.57
CA LEU A 132 12.14 0.02 1.96
C LEU A 132 11.21 -0.77 1.06
N LYS A 133 10.03 -0.21 0.78
CA LYS A 133 8.98 -0.91 0.04
C LYS A 133 8.21 0.05 -0.85
N SER A 134 7.80 -0.45 -2.01
CA SER A 134 6.86 0.20 -2.92
C SER A 134 5.62 -0.67 -2.99
N PHE A 135 4.45 -0.05 -2.86
CA PHE A 135 3.15 -0.71 -3.03
C PHE A 135 2.54 -0.39 -4.40
N THR A 136 3.30 0.22 -5.32
CA THR A 136 2.83 0.53 -6.66
C THR A 136 2.49 -0.74 -7.43
N LYS A 137 1.19 -0.96 -7.68
CA LYS A 137 0.69 -2.12 -8.42
C LYS A 137 -0.52 -1.70 -9.26
N ASN A 138 -0.49 -2.08 -10.53
CA ASN A 138 -1.61 -1.89 -11.45
C ASN A 138 -2.19 -3.26 -11.80
N VAL A 139 -3.50 -3.39 -11.64
CA VAL A 139 -4.26 -4.58 -12.02
C VAL A 139 -5.35 -4.14 -12.97
N ALA A 140 -5.42 -4.77 -14.13
CA ALA A 140 -6.53 -4.60 -15.05
C ALA A 140 -7.08 -5.97 -15.45
N ALA A 141 -8.38 -6.16 -15.27
CA ALA A 141 -9.13 -7.34 -15.69
C ALA A 141 -10.17 -6.91 -16.72
N ARG A 142 -10.26 -7.63 -17.84
CA ARG A 142 -11.20 -7.33 -18.93
C ARG A 142 -11.76 -8.61 -19.50
N GLY A 143 -13.01 -8.58 -19.91
CA GLY A 143 -13.65 -9.70 -20.59
C GLY A 143 -15.11 -9.45 -20.89
N HIS A 144 -15.68 -10.28 -21.75
CA HIS A 144 -17.11 -10.27 -22.01
C HIS A 144 -17.84 -10.91 -20.84
N THR A 145 -18.97 -10.36 -20.45
CA THR A 145 -19.88 -10.91 -19.44
C THR A 145 -21.29 -10.95 -20.00
N SER A 146 -22.07 -11.94 -19.55
CA SER A 146 -23.49 -12.10 -19.88
C SER A 146 -24.41 -11.27 -18.98
N VAL A 147 -23.84 -10.54 -18.00
CA VAL A 147 -24.59 -9.66 -17.09
C VAL A 147 -24.11 -8.22 -17.20
N SER A 148 -25.05 -7.27 -17.20
CA SER A 148 -24.79 -5.83 -17.22
C SER A 148 -25.16 -5.16 -15.90
N GLN A 149 -24.70 -3.91 -15.71
CA GLN A 149 -25.15 -3.05 -14.61
C GLN A 149 -26.67 -2.79 -14.66
N THR A 150 -27.27 -2.66 -15.84
CA THR A 150 -28.73 -2.46 -15.96
C THR A 150 -29.52 -3.68 -15.50
N GLN A 151 -28.96 -4.87 -15.67
CA GLN A 151 -29.53 -6.12 -15.16
C GLN A 151 -29.42 -6.23 -13.63
N GLN A 152 -28.33 -5.70 -13.06
CA GLN A 152 -28.21 -5.53 -11.61
C GLN A 152 -29.26 -4.54 -11.07
N PHE A 153 -29.47 -3.39 -11.73
CA PHE A 153 -30.49 -2.42 -11.33
C PHE A 153 -31.89 -3.01 -11.39
N ALA A 154 -32.23 -3.70 -12.47
CA ALA A 154 -33.51 -4.40 -12.61
C ALA A 154 -33.69 -5.43 -11.48
N SER A 155 -32.64 -6.19 -11.13
CA SER A 155 -32.69 -7.16 -10.02
C SER A 155 -32.90 -6.50 -8.66
N MET A 156 -32.33 -5.33 -8.40
CA MET A 156 -32.52 -4.60 -7.13
C MET A 156 -33.97 -4.18 -6.93
N VAL A 157 -34.63 -3.79 -8.02
CA VAL A 157 -36.03 -3.34 -8.01
C VAL A 157 -37.00 -4.52 -8.01
N ASN A 158 -36.66 -5.63 -8.66
CA ASN A 158 -37.50 -6.83 -8.79
C ASN A 158 -37.54 -7.74 -7.55
N LYS A 159 -36.56 -7.62 -6.63
CA LYS A 159 -36.44 -8.51 -5.47
C LYS A 159 -36.29 -7.69 -4.20
N ASN A 160 -37.38 -7.05 -3.79
CA ASN A 160 -37.37 -6.19 -2.62
C ASN A 160 -37.82 -6.92 -1.34
N PRO A 161 -37.04 -6.90 -0.24
CA PRO A 161 -37.43 -7.53 1.02
C PRO A 161 -38.73 -6.97 1.62
N GLU A 162 -39.00 -5.67 1.45
CA GLU A 162 -40.20 -5.00 1.99
C GLU A 162 -41.48 -5.46 1.28
N TYR A 163 -41.35 -5.85 0.02
CA TYR A 163 -42.44 -6.38 -0.80
C TYR A 163 -42.40 -7.91 -0.88
N TYR A 164 -41.92 -8.61 0.15
CA TYR A 164 -41.86 -10.08 0.19
C TYR A 164 -41.12 -10.73 -1.01
N GLY A 165 -40.18 -10.01 -1.61
CA GLY A 165 -39.45 -10.44 -2.80
C GLY A 165 -40.09 -10.06 -4.14
N GLU A 166 -41.18 -9.29 -4.14
CA GLU A 166 -41.80 -8.71 -5.33
C GLU A 166 -41.09 -7.42 -5.79
N PHE A 167 -41.55 -6.89 -6.93
CA PHE A 167 -41.02 -5.67 -7.55
C PHE A 167 -41.57 -4.40 -6.87
N LEU A 168 -40.76 -3.33 -6.86
CA LEU A 168 -41.21 -2.01 -6.40
C LEU A 168 -42.16 -1.34 -7.40
N SER A 169 -43.19 -0.67 -6.88
CA SER A 169 -44.12 0.09 -7.72
C SER A 169 -43.42 1.26 -8.43
N GLN A 170 -43.92 1.64 -9.60
CA GLN A 170 -43.40 2.77 -10.36
C GLN A 170 -43.58 4.08 -9.58
N GLU A 171 -44.64 4.17 -8.77
CA GLU A 171 -44.93 5.28 -7.87
C GLU A 171 -43.89 5.41 -6.77
N ASP A 172 -43.46 4.30 -6.16
CA ASP A 172 -42.39 4.30 -5.14
C ASP A 172 -41.05 4.74 -5.74
N LEU A 173 -40.73 4.28 -6.96
CA LEU A 173 -39.48 4.62 -7.64
C LEU A 173 -39.42 6.09 -8.08
N MET A 174 -40.57 6.67 -8.45
CA MET A 174 -40.68 8.07 -8.90
C MET A 174 -41.18 9.02 -7.80
N SER A 175 -41.34 8.52 -6.57
CA SER A 175 -41.74 9.33 -5.42
C SER A 175 -40.70 10.43 -5.17
N ALA A 176 -41.15 11.63 -4.82
CA ALA A 176 -40.27 12.73 -4.42
C ALA A 176 -39.38 12.35 -3.21
N ASP A 177 -39.86 11.42 -2.38
CA ASP A 177 -39.17 10.92 -1.20
C ASP A 177 -38.43 9.59 -1.45
N ALA A 178 -38.33 9.10 -2.69
CA ALA A 178 -37.70 7.82 -3.04
C ALA A 178 -36.29 7.64 -2.42
N PHE A 179 -35.51 8.73 -2.33
CA PHE A 179 -34.17 8.69 -1.74
C PHE A 179 -34.15 8.67 -0.20
N GLN A 180 -35.29 8.91 0.45
CA GLN A 180 -35.44 8.84 1.91
C GLN A 180 -35.99 7.48 2.36
N LEU A 181 -36.55 6.70 1.43
CA LEU A 181 -37.13 5.39 1.70
C LEU A 181 -36.02 4.32 1.70
N ASN A 182 -35.74 3.74 2.87
CA ASN A 182 -34.68 2.72 3.02
C ASN A 182 -34.89 1.45 2.18
N TYR A 183 -36.14 1.16 1.80
CA TYR A 183 -36.47 0.01 0.96
C TYR A 183 -36.31 0.32 -0.53
N VAL A 184 -36.18 1.58 -0.94
CA VAL A 184 -35.95 1.93 -2.35
C VAL A 184 -34.45 1.95 -2.63
N PRO A 185 -33.93 1.03 -3.46
CA PRO A 185 -32.54 1.09 -3.86
C PRO A 185 -32.35 2.30 -4.78
N TRP A 186 -31.56 3.28 -4.35
CA TRP A 186 -31.34 4.51 -5.11
C TRP A 186 -30.85 4.28 -6.54
N LEU A 187 -29.98 3.28 -6.74
CA LEU A 187 -29.52 2.88 -8.07
C LEU A 187 -30.67 2.34 -8.96
N GLY A 188 -31.63 1.64 -8.37
CA GLY A 188 -32.82 1.15 -9.07
C GLY A 188 -33.77 2.27 -9.47
N ALA A 189 -34.04 3.20 -8.55
CA ALA A 189 -34.87 4.39 -8.82
C ALA A 189 -34.27 5.27 -9.92
N MET A 190 -32.98 5.62 -9.81
CA MET A 190 -32.27 6.39 -10.83
C MET A 190 -32.21 5.66 -12.17
N ALA A 191 -32.05 4.33 -12.17
CA ALA A 191 -32.05 3.54 -13.40
C ALA A 191 -33.42 3.56 -14.10
N TYR A 192 -34.51 3.55 -13.34
CA TYR A 192 -35.86 3.66 -13.88
C TYR A 192 -36.09 5.06 -14.47
N GLU A 193 -35.75 6.12 -13.73
CA GLU A 193 -35.84 7.51 -14.18
C GLU A 193 -35.03 7.76 -15.47
N ALA A 194 -33.83 7.16 -15.56
CA ALA A 194 -32.95 7.26 -16.72
C ALA A 194 -33.32 6.30 -17.88
N ASN A 195 -34.42 5.55 -17.80
CA ASN A 195 -34.84 4.54 -18.78
C ASN A 195 -33.79 3.44 -19.06
N LEU A 196 -32.93 3.15 -18.08
CA LEU A 196 -31.99 2.03 -18.15
C LEU A 196 -32.64 0.69 -17.78
N ILE A 197 -33.77 0.75 -17.10
CA ILE A 197 -34.68 -0.38 -16.85
C ILE A 197 -36.10 0.03 -17.21
N THR A 198 -36.87 -0.90 -17.74
CA THR A 198 -38.26 -0.65 -18.15
C THR A 198 -39.18 -1.69 -17.52
N PHE A 199 -40.38 -1.27 -17.13
CA PHE A 199 -41.36 -2.20 -16.60
C PHE A 199 -42.03 -2.97 -17.75
N ASP A 200 -41.94 -4.29 -17.70
CA ASP A 200 -42.65 -5.20 -18.61
C ASP A 200 -43.94 -5.65 -17.95
N GLU A 201 -45.07 -5.12 -18.44
CA GLU A 201 -46.41 -5.42 -17.93
C GLU A 201 -46.79 -6.90 -18.08
N ASN A 202 -46.29 -7.59 -19.12
CA ASN A 202 -46.64 -8.98 -19.39
C ASN A 202 -45.98 -9.92 -18.38
N ASN A 203 -44.70 -9.66 -18.09
CA ASN A 203 -43.91 -10.48 -17.16
C ASN A 203 -43.91 -9.92 -15.73
N ARG A 204 -44.61 -8.80 -15.49
CA ARG A 204 -44.71 -8.08 -14.22
C ARG A 204 -43.34 -7.90 -13.55
N ARG A 205 -42.36 -7.41 -14.31
CA ARG A 205 -40.99 -7.22 -13.82
C ARG A 205 -40.29 -6.09 -14.56
N TYR A 206 -39.27 -5.52 -13.95
CA TYR A 206 -38.33 -4.62 -14.63
C TYR A 206 -37.35 -5.42 -15.47
N SER A 207 -37.22 -5.06 -16.74
CA SER A 207 -36.26 -5.61 -17.68
C SER A 207 -35.12 -4.61 -17.90
N PRO A 208 -33.86 -5.07 -18.03
CA PRO A 208 -32.74 -4.21 -18.36
C PRO A 208 -32.84 -3.70 -19.80
N TYR A 209 -32.17 -2.57 -20.09
CA TYR A 209 -31.97 -2.11 -21.46
C TYR A 209 -31.13 -3.06 -22.34
N LEU A 210 -30.38 -3.98 -21.73
CA LEU A 210 -29.57 -4.95 -22.46
C LEU A 210 -30.48 -5.97 -23.17
N LEU A 211 -30.42 -6.02 -24.51
CA LEU A 211 -31.09 -7.02 -25.33
C LEU A 211 -30.43 -8.41 -25.17
N GLU A 212 -31.21 -9.48 -25.30
CA GLU A 212 -30.79 -10.87 -25.02
C GLU A 212 -29.57 -11.33 -25.84
N ASP A 213 -29.36 -10.78 -27.04
CA ASP A 213 -28.23 -11.13 -27.92
C ASP A 213 -26.96 -10.29 -27.69
N ASN A 214 -27.01 -9.31 -26.78
CA ASN A 214 -25.89 -8.42 -26.53
C ASN A 214 -24.92 -8.99 -25.48
N THR A 215 -23.62 -8.86 -25.76
CA THR A 215 -22.57 -9.11 -24.75
C THR A 215 -22.05 -7.80 -24.20
N VAL A 216 -21.71 -7.78 -22.92
CA VAL A 216 -21.18 -6.60 -22.25
C VAL A 216 -19.67 -6.76 -22.13
N PHE A 217 -18.91 -5.82 -22.67
CA PHE A 217 -17.48 -5.76 -22.39
C PHE A 217 -17.27 -5.08 -21.04
N SER A 218 -16.77 -5.83 -20.06
CA SER A 218 -16.48 -5.32 -18.73
C SER A 218 -14.99 -5.10 -18.56
N GLU A 219 -14.64 -3.96 -17.96
CA GLU A 219 -13.28 -3.61 -17.58
C GLU A 219 -13.25 -3.19 -16.11
N TYR A 220 -12.32 -3.78 -15.37
CA TYR A 220 -11.99 -3.39 -14.02
C TYR A 220 -10.52 -3.01 -13.97
N SER A 221 -10.22 -1.82 -13.43
CA SER A 221 -8.86 -1.38 -13.16
C SER A 221 -8.73 -1.00 -11.69
N ALA A 222 -7.62 -1.43 -11.09
CA ALA A 222 -7.23 -1.06 -9.75
C ALA A 222 -5.78 -0.60 -9.77
N GLU A 223 -5.53 0.52 -9.11
CA GLU A 223 -4.20 1.07 -8.93
C GLU A 223 -3.93 1.21 -7.43
N GLU A 224 -2.86 0.57 -6.99
CA GLU A 224 -2.32 0.72 -5.64
C GLU A 224 -1.09 1.62 -5.72
N ARG A 225 -0.95 2.54 -4.76
CA ARG A 225 0.19 3.45 -4.64
C ARG A 225 0.63 3.55 -3.18
N GLY A 226 1.85 4.01 -3.00
CA GLY A 226 2.45 4.24 -1.68
C GLY A 226 3.73 3.44 -1.50
N GLY A 227 4.33 3.58 -0.33
CA GLY A 227 5.55 2.89 0.02
C GLY A 227 5.84 3.04 1.51
N VAL A 228 6.89 2.36 1.95
CA VAL A 228 7.48 2.55 3.28
C VAL A 228 8.88 3.09 3.05
N ASP A 229 9.15 4.23 3.66
CA ASP A 229 10.46 4.87 3.64
C ASP A 229 11.12 4.71 5.00
N SER A 230 12.44 4.78 5.04
CA SER A 230 13.25 4.59 6.24
C SER A 230 14.25 5.72 6.34
N TYR A 231 14.27 6.37 7.50
CA TYR A 231 15.20 7.44 7.85
C TYR A 231 16.05 6.97 9.01
N ASP A 232 17.30 6.66 8.74
CA ASP A 232 18.24 6.10 9.69
C ASP A 232 19.30 7.14 10.06
N ILE A 233 19.41 7.45 11.36
CA ILE A 233 20.48 8.30 11.92
C ILE A 233 21.41 7.41 12.73
N ASN A 234 22.71 7.47 12.45
CA ASN A 234 23.72 6.65 13.11
C ASN A 234 24.82 7.48 13.73
N VAL A 235 25.29 7.02 14.88
CA VAL A 235 26.58 7.41 15.45
C VAL A 235 27.40 6.14 15.65
N SER A 236 28.64 6.17 15.18
CA SER A 236 29.56 5.05 15.33
C SER A 236 30.97 5.49 15.72
N PHE A 237 31.66 4.58 16.39
CA PHE A 237 32.94 4.77 17.04
C PHE A 237 33.92 3.70 16.56
N ASN A 238 35.15 4.12 16.28
CA ASN A 238 36.23 3.24 15.88
C ASN A 238 37.32 3.22 16.94
N PHE A 239 37.51 2.08 17.60
CA PHE A 239 38.56 1.86 18.58
C PHE A 239 39.69 1.01 17.99
N TYR A 240 40.91 1.55 18.04
CA TYR A 240 42.13 0.87 17.59
C TYR A 240 42.10 0.28 16.17
N ASN A 241 41.15 0.70 15.31
CA ASN A 241 40.87 0.06 14.01
C ASN A 241 40.49 -1.42 14.09
N ARG A 242 40.13 -1.92 15.27
CA ARG A 242 39.80 -3.33 15.53
C ARG A 242 38.38 -3.51 16.04
N LEU A 243 37.94 -2.62 16.92
CA LEU A 243 36.61 -2.66 17.49
C LEU A 243 35.79 -1.48 16.96
N TYR A 244 34.63 -1.81 16.41
CA TYR A 244 33.69 -0.85 15.85
C TYR A 244 32.39 -0.97 16.63
N LEU A 245 31.90 0.14 17.15
CA LEU A 245 30.63 0.21 17.86
C LEU A 245 29.75 1.22 17.14
N GLY A 246 28.46 0.97 17.06
CA GLY A 246 27.52 1.91 16.46
C GLY A 246 26.12 1.71 17.00
N ALA A 247 25.36 2.80 16.99
CA ALA A 247 23.95 2.80 17.30
C ALA A 247 23.22 3.55 16.19
N THR A 248 22.12 2.96 15.71
CA THR A 248 21.25 3.55 14.69
C THR A 248 19.86 3.74 15.27
N LEU A 249 19.31 4.92 15.05
CA LEU A 249 17.90 5.23 15.27
C LEU A 249 17.22 5.31 13.90
N GLY A 250 16.32 4.37 13.63
CA GLY A 250 15.50 4.35 12.41
C GLY A 250 14.09 4.88 12.68
N ALA A 251 13.58 5.71 11.79
CA ALA A 251 12.17 6.08 11.69
C ALA A 251 11.59 5.53 10.37
N TYR A 252 10.41 4.91 10.46
CA TYR A 252 9.73 4.22 9.36
C TYR A 252 8.30 4.75 9.19
#